data_AF-A0A924YQ64-F1
#
_entry.id   AF-A0A924YQ64-F1
#
_cell.length_a   1.000
_cell.length_b   1.000
_cell.length_c   1.000
_cell.angle_alpha   90.00
_cell.angle_beta   90.00
_cell.angle_gamma   90.00
#
_symmetry.space_group_name_H-M   'P 1'
#
loop_
_entity.id
_entity.type
_entity.pdbx_description
1 polymer ?
#
loop_
_entity_poly.entity_id
_entity_poly.type
_entity_poly.pdbx_seq_one_letter_code
_entity_poly.pdbx_strand_id
1 'polypeptide(L)'
;MSDHSELALIDWIRQRATSAPNLQLGIGDDCAVWQPSGASLLFTTDVLMEDVDFRIGETTPQLIGRKTLAVNLSDIAAMAGRPLAALVGVVLPKSRGFDFARDLHEGLQSLADEFHIAIIGGDTNTWDGPLVISVT
;
A
#
# COMPACT_ATOMS: atom_id res chain seq x y z
N MET A 1 23.48 1.67 -4.82
CA MET A 1 22.82 0.79 -5.81
C MET A 1 21.37 0.74 -5.33
N SER A 2 20.33 1.22 -6.00
CA SER A 2 20.07 1.30 -7.45
C SER A 2 18.82 2.15 -7.75
N ASP A 3 18.83 3.45 -7.43
CA ASP A 3 17.73 4.36 -7.86
C ASP A 3 17.50 4.30 -9.39
N HIS A 4 18.56 3.99 -10.12
CA HIS A 4 18.53 3.84 -11.57
C HIS A 4 17.84 2.55 -12.05
N SER A 5 17.62 1.54 -11.19
CA SER A 5 16.92 0.31 -11.60
C SER A 5 15.41 0.40 -11.43
N GLU A 6 14.93 1.06 -10.36
CA GLU A 6 13.50 1.18 -10.11
C GLU A 6 12.84 2.13 -11.13
N LEU A 7 13.37 3.35 -11.28
CA LEU A 7 12.86 4.29 -12.27
C LEU A 7 12.92 3.72 -13.69
N ALA A 8 14.00 3.00 -14.03
CA ALA A 8 14.12 2.32 -15.31
C ALA A 8 13.08 1.20 -15.48
N LEU A 9 12.76 0.46 -14.42
CA LEU A 9 11.70 -0.55 -14.43
C LEU A 9 10.33 0.10 -14.62
N ILE A 10 10.03 1.18 -13.89
CA ILE A 10 8.77 1.93 -14.03
C ILE A 10 8.62 2.43 -15.47
N ASP A 11 9.66 3.05 -16.04
CA ASP A 11 9.65 3.51 -17.42
C ASP A 11 9.47 2.36 -18.41
N TRP A 12 10.14 1.23 -18.18
CA TRP A 12 10.02 0.03 -19.00
C TRP A 12 8.60 -0.56 -18.98
N ILE A 13 7.94 -0.56 -17.81
CA ILE A 13 6.54 -0.99 -17.64
C ILE A 13 5.61 0.01 -18.33
N ARG A 14 5.78 1.32 -18.11
CA ARG A 14 4.96 2.38 -18.71
C ARG A 14 4.94 2.28 -20.23
N GLN A 15 6.08 2.02 -20.86
CA GLN A 15 6.20 1.85 -22.32
C GLN A 15 5.47 0.61 -22.87
N ARG A 16 5.12 -0.35 -22.02
CA ARG A 16 4.47 -1.62 -22.40
C ARG A 16 3.05 -1.74 -21.88
N ALA A 17 2.62 -0.84 -20.99
CA ALA A 17 1.27 -0.81 -20.48
C ALA A 17 0.28 -0.54 -21.61
N THR A 18 -0.79 -1.33 -21.63
CA THR A 18 -1.88 -1.11 -22.58
C THR A 18 -2.77 0.01 -22.06
N SER A 19 -3.14 0.94 -22.94
CA SER A 19 -4.15 1.96 -22.58
C SER A 19 -5.52 1.31 -22.41
N ALA A 20 -6.33 1.87 -21.53
CA ALA A 20 -7.71 1.45 -21.35
C ALA A 20 -8.65 2.64 -21.55
N PRO A 21 -9.86 2.44 -22.11
CA PRO A 21 -10.77 3.56 -22.43
C PRO A 21 -11.12 4.47 -21.25
N ASN A 22 -11.09 3.93 -20.03
CA ASN A 22 -11.46 4.66 -18.81
C ASN A 22 -10.25 5.18 -18.03
N LEU A 23 -9.01 4.92 -18.49
CA LEU A 23 -7.79 5.36 -17.82
C LEU A 23 -7.48 6.81 -18.22
N GLN A 24 -7.64 7.75 -17.29
CA GLN A 24 -7.37 9.18 -17.52
C GLN A 24 -5.92 9.53 -17.17
N LEU A 25 -5.37 8.90 -16.13
CA LEU A 25 -4.00 9.06 -15.67
C LEU A 25 -3.47 7.68 -15.24
N GLY A 26 -2.30 7.31 -15.75
CA GLY A 26 -1.71 5.98 -15.54
C GLY A 26 -0.40 6.04 -14.77
N ILE A 27 0.45 5.04 -15.03
CA ILE A 27 1.75 4.85 -14.36
C ILE A 27 2.62 6.10 -14.41
N GLY A 28 3.17 6.51 -13.26
CA GLY A 28 4.10 7.64 -13.15
C GLY A 28 3.59 8.85 -12.37
N ASP A 29 2.42 8.74 -11.76
CA ASP A 29 1.83 9.72 -10.87
C ASP A 29 1.48 9.03 -9.52
N ASP A 30 1.09 9.80 -8.51
CA ASP A 30 0.82 9.29 -7.15
C ASP A 30 -0.38 8.34 -7.11
N CYS A 31 -1.34 8.49 -8.04
CA CYS A 31 -2.45 7.55 -8.24
C CYS A 31 -2.76 7.36 -9.72
N ALA A 32 -3.25 6.18 -10.07
CA ALA A 32 -3.99 6.00 -11.32
C ALA A 32 -5.41 6.59 -11.19
N VAL A 33 -5.87 7.29 -12.23
CA VAL A 33 -7.22 7.86 -12.32
C VAL A 33 -8.04 7.05 -13.32
N TRP A 34 -9.07 6.36 -12.83
CA TRP A 34 -10.00 5.57 -13.63
C TRP A 34 -11.39 6.18 -13.60
N GLN A 35 -11.96 6.44 -14.78
CA GLN A 35 -13.25 7.12 -14.92
C GLN A 35 -14.19 6.32 -15.83
N PRO A 36 -14.92 5.32 -15.29
CA PRO A 36 -15.81 4.47 -16.07
C PRO A 36 -17.13 5.19 -16.43
N SER A 37 -17.67 6.00 -15.52
CA SER A 37 -18.72 6.98 -15.78
C SER A 37 -18.90 7.89 -14.56
N GLY A 38 -19.12 9.17 -14.78
CA GLY A 38 -19.30 10.14 -13.69
C GLY A 38 -18.00 10.43 -12.93
N ALA A 39 -17.94 10.02 -11.67
CA ALA A 39 -16.82 10.33 -10.78
C ALA A 39 -15.55 9.54 -11.12
N SER A 40 -14.40 10.16 -10.87
CA SER A 40 -13.10 9.50 -10.97
C SER A 40 -12.83 8.63 -9.75
N LEU A 41 -12.35 7.42 -9.98
CA LEU A 41 -11.76 6.56 -8.97
C LEU A 41 -10.25 6.72 -8.99
N LEU A 42 -9.66 6.87 -7.81
CA LEU A 42 -8.22 6.92 -7.62
C LEU A 42 -7.76 5.57 -7.08
N PHE A 43 -6.67 5.06 -7.64
CA PHE A 43 -6.02 3.84 -7.18
C PHE A 43 -4.55 4.14 -6.92
N THR A 44 -4.09 3.86 -5.71
CA THR A 44 -2.67 3.76 -5.37
C THR A 44 -2.41 2.37 -4.79
N THR A 45 -1.16 1.94 -4.79
CA THR A 45 -0.75 0.79 -4.00
C THR A 45 0.72 0.96 -3.61
N ASP A 46 1.00 0.70 -2.34
CA ASP A 46 2.36 0.70 -1.82
C ASP A 46 2.72 -0.68 -1.26
N VAL A 47 4.00 -0.99 -1.31
CA VAL A 47 4.60 -2.14 -0.64
C VAL A 47 5.66 -1.64 0.32
N LEU A 48 5.50 -1.91 1.60
CA LEU A 48 6.49 -1.62 2.63
C LEU A 48 7.14 -2.91 3.10
N MET A 49 8.46 -2.93 3.14
CA MET A 49 9.29 -4.08 3.50
C MET A 49 10.12 -3.80 4.75
N GLU A 50 10.19 -4.77 5.65
CA GLU A 50 11.14 -4.77 6.75
C GLU A 50 12.58 -4.66 6.20
N ASP A 51 13.41 -3.90 6.91
CA ASP A 51 14.79 -3.51 6.58
C ASP A 51 14.95 -2.55 5.39
N VAL A 52 13.86 -2.21 4.68
CA VAL A 52 13.84 -1.17 3.64
C VAL A 52 13.09 0.07 4.15
N ASP A 53 11.82 -0.10 4.52
CA ASP A 53 10.93 1.00 4.91
C ASP A 53 10.84 1.19 6.42
N PHE A 54 11.04 0.13 7.18
CA PHE A 54 11.01 0.13 8.63
C PHE A 54 11.86 -1.01 9.17
N ARG A 55 12.21 -0.96 10.45
CA ARG A 55 12.94 -2.03 11.14
C ARG A 55 12.20 -2.49 12.37
N ILE A 56 11.94 -3.80 12.46
CA ILE A 56 11.31 -4.36 13.65
C ILE A 56 12.28 -4.26 14.83
N GLY A 57 11.81 -3.73 15.95
CA GLY A 57 12.62 -3.45 17.13
C GLY A 57 13.00 -1.98 17.28
N GLU A 58 13.05 -1.21 16.19
CA GLU A 58 13.12 0.26 16.23
C GLU A 58 11.72 0.89 16.32
N THR A 59 10.69 0.19 15.82
CA THR A 59 9.29 0.60 15.88
C THR A 59 8.38 -0.56 16.29
N THR A 60 7.18 -0.25 16.78
CA THR A 60 6.19 -1.24 17.20
C THR A 60 5.36 -1.75 16.02
N PRO A 61 4.78 -2.97 16.09
CA PRO A 61 3.89 -3.48 15.04
C PRO A 61 2.71 -2.53 14.77
N GLN A 62 2.13 -1.93 15.82
CA GLN A 62 1.06 -0.95 15.69
C GLN A 62 1.49 0.26 14.85
N LEU A 63 2.69 0.80 15.10
CA LEU A 63 3.21 1.94 14.34
C LEU A 63 3.58 1.56 12.91
N ILE A 64 4.07 0.33 12.67
CA ILE A 64 4.27 -0.20 11.32
C ILE A 64 2.92 -0.24 10.59
N GLY A 65 1.89 -0.82 11.21
CA GLY A 65 0.56 -0.91 10.61
C GLY A 65 -0.03 0.46 10.27
N ARG A 66 0.07 1.43 11.19
CA ARG A 66 -0.31 2.82 10.91
C ARG A 66 0.49 3.40 9.73
N LYS A 67 1.81 3.26 9.73
CA LYS A 67 2.66 3.77 8.65
C LYS A 67 2.23 3.20 7.29
N THR A 68 1.99 1.89 7.20
CA THR A 68 1.64 1.23 5.93
C THR A 68 0.37 1.80 5.31
N LEU A 69 -0.69 2.04 6.10
CA LEU A 69 -1.91 2.66 5.56
C LEU A 69 -1.72 4.17 5.30
N ALA A 70 -0.90 4.86 6.10
CA ALA A 70 -0.67 6.29 5.96
C ALA A 70 -0.04 6.68 4.62
N VAL A 71 0.80 5.83 4.03
CA VAL A 71 1.42 6.12 2.72
C VAL A 71 0.35 6.20 1.63
N ASN A 72 -0.52 5.20 1.49
CA ASN A 72 -1.62 5.24 0.52
C ASN A 72 -2.60 6.40 0.78
N LEU A 73 -2.90 6.70 2.05
CA LEU A 73 -3.74 7.86 2.39
C LEU A 73 -3.11 9.18 1.95
N SER A 74 -1.78 9.29 2.02
CA SER A 74 -1.02 10.46 1.56
C SER A 74 -1.15 10.64 0.05
N ASP A 75 -1.01 9.59 -0.74
CA ASP A 75 -1.14 9.65 -2.20
C ASP A 75 -2.54 10.10 -2.63
N ILE A 76 -3.58 9.52 -2.00
CA ILE A 76 -4.96 9.92 -2.25
C ILE A 76 -5.15 11.40 -1.91
N ALA A 77 -4.58 11.88 -0.81
CA ALA A 77 -4.65 13.28 -0.43
C ALA A 77 -3.89 14.20 -1.40
N ALA A 78 -2.72 13.78 -1.90
CA ALA A 78 -1.94 14.49 -2.91
C ALA A 78 -2.73 14.70 -4.21
N MET A 79 -3.57 13.74 -4.56
CA MET A 79 -4.46 13.77 -5.73
C MET A 79 -5.82 14.46 -5.46
N ALA A 80 -5.95 15.18 -4.34
CA ALA A 80 -7.19 15.81 -3.88
C ALA A 80 -8.38 14.84 -3.79
N GLY A 81 -8.08 13.57 -3.54
CA GLY A 81 -9.03 12.50 -3.40
C GLY A 81 -9.61 12.38 -2.00
N ARG A 82 -10.72 11.64 -1.92
CA ARG A 82 -11.27 11.15 -0.65
C ARG A 82 -11.09 9.64 -0.61
N PRO A 83 -10.39 9.08 0.38
CA PRO A 83 -10.22 7.64 0.48
C PRO A 83 -11.56 6.97 0.80
N LEU A 84 -11.79 5.79 0.21
CA LEU A 84 -13.08 5.09 0.30
C LEU A 84 -12.97 3.78 1.08
N ALA A 85 -11.95 2.99 0.77
CA ALA A 85 -11.69 1.69 1.36
C ALA A 85 -10.23 1.29 1.10
N ALA A 86 -9.74 0.29 1.82
CA ALA A 86 -8.41 -0.28 1.63
C ALA A 86 -8.45 -1.81 1.57
N LEU A 87 -7.55 -2.39 0.78
CA LEU A 87 -7.21 -3.82 0.79
C LEU A 87 -5.79 -3.99 1.36
N VAL A 88 -5.59 -4.99 2.21
CA VAL A 88 -4.29 -5.21 2.88
C VAL A 88 -3.74 -6.60 2.57
N GLY A 89 -2.60 -6.68 1.88
CA GLY A 89 -1.80 -7.89 1.73
C GLY A 89 -0.71 -7.96 2.81
N VAL A 90 -0.60 -9.08 3.53
CA VAL A 90 0.45 -9.28 4.54
C VAL A 90 1.19 -10.59 4.28
N VAL A 91 2.51 -10.53 4.15
CA VAL A 91 3.38 -11.71 4.16
C VAL A 91 4.17 -11.73 5.46
N LEU A 92 3.68 -12.49 6.43
CA LEU A 92 4.20 -12.54 7.78
C LEU A 92 5.42 -13.48 7.87
N PRO A 93 6.53 -13.08 8.52
CA PRO A 93 7.61 -14.01 8.82
C PRO A 93 7.11 -15.14 9.72
N LYS A 94 7.42 -16.41 9.43
CA LYS A 94 7.03 -17.55 10.30
C LYS A 94 7.62 -17.47 11.71
N SER A 95 8.71 -16.73 11.87
CA SER A 95 9.33 -16.42 13.16
C SER A 95 8.48 -15.47 14.02
N ARG A 96 7.46 -14.82 13.44
CA ARG A 96 6.53 -13.91 14.12
C ARG A 96 5.20 -14.63 14.30
N GLY A 97 4.73 -14.67 15.55
CA GLY A 97 3.47 -15.31 15.91
C GLY A 97 2.25 -14.42 15.65
N PHE A 98 1.08 -14.97 15.96
CA PHE A 98 -0.20 -14.29 15.80
C PHE A 98 -0.29 -12.95 16.55
N ASP A 99 0.29 -12.83 17.75
CA ASP A 99 0.25 -11.59 18.52
C ASP A 99 0.89 -10.42 17.77
N PHE A 100 2.01 -10.65 17.07
CA PHE A 100 2.63 -9.63 16.24
C PHE A 100 1.70 -9.21 15.09
N ALA A 101 1.05 -10.17 14.43
CA ALA A 101 0.13 -9.89 13.33
C ALA A 101 -1.14 -9.16 13.80
N ARG A 102 -1.67 -9.51 14.97
CA ARG A 102 -2.79 -8.81 15.62
C ARG A 102 -2.40 -7.36 15.88
N ASP A 103 -1.28 -7.13 16.55
CA ASP A 103 -0.78 -5.81 16.90
C ASP A 103 -0.51 -4.95 15.64
N LEU A 104 0.00 -5.55 14.58
CA LEU A 104 0.14 -4.91 13.27
C LEU A 104 -1.23 -4.46 12.72
N HIS A 105 -2.21 -5.35 12.74
CA HIS A 105 -3.55 -5.07 12.25
C HIS A 105 -4.31 -4.04 13.10
N GLU A 106 -4.11 -4.04 14.43
CA GLU A 106 -4.64 -2.99 15.32
C GLU A 106 -4.09 -1.60 14.94
N GLY A 107 -2.84 -1.53 14.51
CA GLY A 107 -2.25 -0.32 13.95
C GLY A 107 -2.96 0.16 12.69
N LEU A 108 -3.16 -0.74 11.73
CA LEU A 108 -3.91 -0.46 10.50
C LEU A 108 -5.33 0.02 10.81
N GLN A 109 -6.06 -0.72 11.64
CA GLN A 109 -7.44 -0.42 12.02
C GLN A 109 -7.55 0.92 12.75
N SER A 110 -6.62 1.22 13.65
CA SER A 110 -6.59 2.49 14.37
C SER A 110 -6.50 3.70 13.44
N LEU A 111 -5.67 3.64 12.39
CA LEU A 111 -5.58 4.72 11.42
C LEU A 111 -6.79 4.73 10.46
N ALA A 112 -7.29 3.55 10.11
CA ALA A 112 -8.50 3.42 9.29
C ALA A 112 -9.70 4.11 9.95
N ASP A 113 -9.89 3.89 11.25
CA ASP A 113 -10.95 4.52 12.04
C ASP A 113 -10.80 6.04 12.11
N GLU A 114 -9.56 6.54 12.28
CA GLU A 114 -9.23 7.96 12.32
C GLU A 114 -9.60 8.69 11.02
N PHE A 115 -9.38 8.05 9.87
CA PHE A 115 -9.70 8.60 8.55
C PHE A 115 -11.08 8.16 8.02
N HIS A 116 -11.85 7.43 8.83
CA HIS A 116 -13.18 6.89 8.47
C HIS A 116 -13.18 6.05 7.19
N ILE A 117 -12.16 5.22 7.02
CA ILE A 117 -12.04 4.28 5.90
C ILE A 117 -12.25 2.85 6.40
N ALA A 118 -12.79 1.99 5.53
CA ALA A 118 -12.96 0.58 5.83
C ALA A 118 -11.81 -0.25 5.22
N ILE A 119 -11.21 -1.13 6.00
CA ILE A 119 -10.40 -2.23 5.45
C ILE A 119 -11.39 -3.30 5.00
N ILE A 120 -11.54 -3.48 3.69
CA ILE A 120 -12.63 -4.28 3.11
C ILE A 120 -12.21 -5.69 2.70
N GLY A 121 -10.95 -6.04 2.90
CA GLY A 121 -10.41 -7.35 2.57
C GLY A 121 -8.90 -7.32 2.41
N GLY A 122 -8.37 -8.35 1.77
CA GLY A 122 -6.94 -8.53 1.64
C GLY A 122 -6.55 -9.98 1.45
N ASP A 123 -5.27 -10.24 1.61
CA ASP A 123 -4.70 -11.59 1.64
C ASP A 123 -3.64 -11.68 2.73
N THR A 124 -3.43 -12.89 3.26
CA THR A 124 -2.39 -13.12 4.27
C THR A 124 -1.68 -14.43 4.01
N ASN A 125 -0.35 -14.38 4.04
CA ASN A 125 0.50 -15.55 3.88
C ASN A 125 1.66 -15.53 4.89
N THR A 126 2.38 -16.64 5.00
CA THR A 126 3.55 -16.76 5.87
C THR A 126 4.77 -17.26 5.09
N TRP A 127 5.97 -16.81 5.46
CA TRP A 127 7.20 -17.22 4.79
C TRP A 127 8.45 -17.11 5.68
N ASP A 128 9.59 -17.59 5.19
CA ASP A 128 10.86 -17.63 5.95
C ASP A 128 11.74 -16.37 5.73
N GLY A 129 11.14 -15.25 5.34
CA GLY A 129 11.83 -13.97 5.09
C GLY A 129 11.24 -12.79 5.88
N PRO A 130 11.69 -11.54 5.58
CA PRO A 130 11.26 -10.32 6.28
C PRO A 130 9.77 -10.00 6.11
N LEU A 131 9.20 -9.17 6.99
CA LEU A 131 7.82 -8.73 6.86
C LEU A 131 7.62 -7.92 5.58
N VAL A 132 6.60 -8.25 4.80
CA VAL A 132 6.16 -7.47 3.63
C VAL A 132 4.69 -7.15 3.79
N ILE A 133 4.32 -5.89 3.60
CA ILE A 133 2.93 -5.44 3.68
C ILE A 133 2.63 -4.62 2.43
N SER A 134 1.51 -4.91 1.78
CA SER A 134 1.00 -4.13 0.66
C SER A 134 -0.37 -3.58 1.01
N VAL A 135 -0.62 -2.32 0.68
CA VAL A 135 -1.93 -1.68 0.79
C VAL A 135 -2.33 -1.14 -0.58
N THR A 136 -3.62 -1.22 -0.87
CA THR A 136 -4.30 -0.64 -2.05
C THR A 136 -5.52 0.13 -1.58
#